data_AF-A0A958CPN0-F1
#
_entry.id   AF-A0A958CPN0-F1
#
_cell.length_a   1.000
_cell.length_b   1.000
_cell.length_c   1.000
_cell.angle_alpha   90.00
_cell.angle_beta   90.00
_cell.angle_gamma   90.00
#
_symmetry.space_group_name_H-M   'P 1'
#
loop_
_entity.id
_entity.type
_entity.pdbx_description
1 polymer ?
#
loop_
_entity_poly.entity_id
_entity_poly.type
_entity_poly.pdbx_seq_one_letter_code
_entity_poly.pdbx_strand_id
1 'polypeptide(L)'
;MSATPHSALVRPPDLSFVDALGQVEGAPAIDFELALAQHRLYVAALEAAGLSVTVLPPAEGLPDACFVQDVALVLPELVLLARPAMPSRQAEIAA
;
A
#
# COMPACT_ATOMS: atom_id res chain seq x y z
N MET A 1 23.43 15.99 -6.28
CA MET A 1 22.27 16.46 -5.50
C MET A 1 21.70 15.24 -4.81
N SER A 2 21.71 15.20 -3.48
CA SER A 2 21.10 14.08 -2.74
C SER A 2 19.59 14.27 -2.81
N ALA A 3 18.91 13.50 -3.66
CA ALA A 3 17.46 13.52 -3.75
C ALA A 3 16.92 12.69 -2.60
N THR A 4 16.78 13.29 -1.41
CA THR A 4 15.90 12.72 -0.40
C THR A 4 14.51 12.59 -1.02
N PRO A 5 13.86 11.42 -1.00
CA PRO A 5 12.48 11.34 -1.47
C PRO A 5 11.62 12.23 -0.58
N HIS A 6 10.94 13.21 -1.19
CA HIS A 6 10.10 14.19 -0.50
C HIS A 6 8.61 13.81 -0.51
N SER A 7 8.25 12.71 -1.18
CA SER A 7 6.86 12.29 -1.36
C SER A 7 6.70 10.80 -1.07
N ALA A 8 5.54 10.44 -0.53
CA ALA A 8 5.09 9.05 -0.38
C ALA A 8 3.71 8.88 -1.00
N LEU A 9 3.48 7.72 -1.61
CA LEU A 9 2.17 7.29 -2.07
C LEU A 9 1.74 6.13 -1.17
N VAL A 10 0.53 6.19 -0.64
CA VAL A 10 -0.02 5.16 0.24
C VAL A 10 -1.47 4.89 -0.15
N ARG A 11 -1.97 3.70 0.16
CA ARG A 11 -3.37 3.32 0.00
C ARG A 11 -3.84 2.63 1.28
N PRO A 12 -4.95 3.06 1.89
CA PRO A 12 -5.49 2.37 3.06
C PRO A 12 -5.98 0.97 2.67
N PRO A 13 -5.96 0.00 3.61
CA PRO A 13 -6.59 -1.29 3.39
C PRO A 13 -8.10 -1.13 3.16
N ASP A 14 -8.63 -1.94 2.24
CA ASP A 14 -10.08 -2.14 2.06
C ASP A 14 -10.61 -3.18 3.06
N LEU A 15 -11.93 -3.28 3.23
CA LEU A 15 -12.58 -4.32 4.04
C LEU A 15 -12.12 -5.74 3.65
N SER A 16 -11.80 -5.98 2.38
CA SER A 16 -11.31 -7.28 1.93
C SER A 16 -9.86 -7.59 2.36
N PHE A 17 -9.15 -6.67 3.04
CA PHE A 17 -7.76 -6.89 3.52
C PHE A 17 -7.62 -8.11 4.44
N VAL A 18 -8.71 -8.54 5.09
CA VAL A 18 -8.73 -9.77 5.89
C VAL A 18 -8.37 -11.03 5.09
N ASP A 19 -8.53 -10.98 3.76
CA ASP A 19 -8.21 -12.05 2.82
C ASP A 19 -6.88 -11.82 2.08
N ALA A 20 -6.04 -10.88 2.54
CA ALA A 20 -4.75 -10.57 1.91
C ALA A 20 -3.81 -11.77 1.89
N LEU A 21 -2.93 -11.82 0.88
CA LEU A 21 -1.98 -12.90 0.69
C LEU A 21 -0.90 -12.90 1.78
N GLY A 22 -0.23 -14.04 1.96
CA GLY A 22 0.93 -14.15 2.85
C GLY A 22 0.58 -14.39 4.33
N GLN A 23 -0.67 -14.76 4.65
CA GLN A 23 -1.02 -15.23 5.99
C GLN A 23 -0.25 -16.51 6.34
N VAL A 24 0.24 -16.56 7.58
CA VAL A 24 1.04 -17.67 8.10
C VAL A 24 0.17 -18.56 8.97
N GLU A 25 0.29 -19.88 8.81
CA GLU A 25 -0.44 -20.85 9.63
C GLU A 25 -0.15 -20.65 11.12
N GLY A 26 -1.20 -20.56 11.93
CA GLY A 26 -1.11 -20.31 13.37
C GLY A 26 -0.97 -18.83 13.77
N ALA A 27 -0.86 -17.89 12.83
CA ALA A 27 -0.97 -16.47 13.13
C ALA A 27 -2.42 -16.08 13.44
N PRO A 28 -2.66 -15.07 14.30
CA PRO A 28 -3.99 -14.50 14.46
C PRO A 28 -4.54 -13.98 13.13
N ALA A 29 -5.86 -14.10 12.94
CA ALA A 29 -6.53 -13.48 11.82
C ALA A 29 -6.33 -11.96 11.84
N ILE A 30 -6.32 -11.34 10.65
CA ILE A 30 -6.20 -9.89 10.51
C ILE A 30 -7.42 -9.22 11.15
N ASP A 31 -7.16 -8.34 12.11
CA ASP A 31 -8.15 -7.39 12.63
C ASP A 31 -8.14 -6.15 11.71
N PHE A 32 -9.22 -5.99 10.95
CA PHE A 32 -9.34 -4.89 9.98
C PHE A 32 -9.30 -3.50 10.65
N GLU A 33 -10.00 -3.31 11.77
CA GLU A 33 -10.04 -2.02 12.46
C GLU A 33 -8.67 -1.67 13.02
N LEU A 34 -7.95 -2.67 13.55
CA LEU A 34 -6.56 -2.50 13.97
C LEU A 34 -5.65 -2.16 12.79
N ALA A 35 -5.76 -2.88 11.67
CA ALA A 35 -4.96 -2.63 10.47
C ALA A 35 -5.20 -1.21 9.92
N LEU A 36 -6.45 -0.76 9.90
CA LEU A 36 -6.81 0.60 9.47
C LEU A 36 -6.25 1.66 10.43
N ALA A 37 -6.31 1.42 11.74
CA ALA A 37 -5.68 2.29 12.74
C ALA A 37 -4.15 2.34 12.58
N GLN A 38 -3.51 1.20 12.36
CA GLN A 38 -2.07 1.10 12.10
C GLN A 38 -1.68 1.85 10.82
N HIS A 39 -2.47 1.73 9.75
CA HIS A 39 -2.23 2.48 8.51
C HIS A 39 -2.30 4.00 8.76
N ARG A 40 -3.30 4.49 9.52
CA ARG A 40 -3.37 5.91 9.89
C ARG A 40 -2.14 6.39 10.66
N LEU A 41 -1.64 5.57 11.60
CA LEU A 41 -0.42 5.87 12.34
C LEU A 41 0.82 5.86 11.43
N TYR A 42 0.89 4.94 10.47
CA TYR A 42 1.95 4.90 9.46
C TYR A 42 1.98 6.16 8.61
N VAL A 43 0.82 6.63 8.13
CA VAL A 43 0.71 7.90 7.39
C VAL A 43 1.20 9.08 8.23
N ALA A 44 0.72 9.19 9.48
CA ALA A 44 1.16 10.25 10.38
C ALA A 44 2.68 10.21 10.65
N ALA A 45 3.28 9.02 10.73
CA ALA A 45 4.72 8.88 10.89
C ALA A 45 5.51 9.36 9.65
N LEU A 46 5.02 9.08 8.44
CA LEU A 46 5.61 9.59 7.20
C LEU A 46 5.52 11.12 7.12
N GLU A 47 4.38 11.70 7.46
CA GLU A 47 4.20 13.16 7.52
C GLU A 47 5.12 13.79 8.57
N ALA A 48 5.23 13.19 9.75
CA ALA A 48 6.13 13.64 10.82
C ALA A 48 7.62 13.54 10.42
N ALA A 49 7.96 12.62 9.53
CA ALA A 49 9.29 12.51 8.93
C ALA A 49 9.54 13.57 7.83
N GLY A 50 8.57 14.43 7.53
CA GLY A 50 8.68 15.53 6.57
C GLY A 50 8.33 15.17 5.14
N LEU A 51 7.68 14.01 4.90
CA LEU A 51 7.23 13.62 3.56
C LEU A 51 5.87 14.25 3.24
N SER A 52 5.69 14.61 1.97
CA SER A 52 4.38 14.91 1.40
C SER A 52 3.67 13.59 1.05
N VAL A 53 2.64 13.24 1.82
CA VAL A 53 1.95 11.95 1.65
C VAL A 53 0.69 12.11 0.80
N THR A 54 0.63 11.39 -0.31
CA THR A 54 -0.58 11.24 -1.13
C THR A 54 -1.28 9.95 -0.73
N VAL A 55 -2.47 10.08 -0.14
CA VAL A 55 -3.33 8.95 0.23
C VAL A 55 -4.32 8.69 -0.89
N LEU A 56 -4.21 7.54 -1.55
CA LEU A 56 -5.17 7.06 -2.53
C LEU A 56 -6.46 6.57 -1.85
N PRO A 57 -7.61 6.53 -2.56
CA PRO A 57 -8.77 5.82 -2.05
C PRO A 57 -8.45 4.32 -1.86
N PRO A 58 -9.13 3.63 -0.93
CA PRO A 58 -9.09 2.17 -0.85
C PRO A 58 -9.55 1.57 -2.18
N ALA A 59 -9.01 0.42 -2.54
CA ALA A 59 -9.42 -0.30 -3.74
C ALA A 59 -10.34 -1.45 -3.33
N GLU A 60 -11.64 -1.24 -3.48
CA GLU A 60 -12.68 -2.18 -3.05
C GLU A 60 -12.50 -3.56 -3.70
N GLY A 61 -12.46 -4.61 -2.88
CA GLY A 61 -12.35 -5.99 -3.35
C GLY A 61 -10.97 -6.39 -3.86
N LEU A 62 -9.94 -5.57 -3.63
CA LEU A 62 -8.53 -5.91 -3.88
C LEU A 62 -7.79 -5.97 -2.53
N PRO A 63 -7.77 -7.16 -1.87
CA PRO A 63 -7.22 -7.33 -0.52
C PRO A 63 -5.82 -6.76 -0.34
N ASP A 64 -4.92 -6.97 -1.30
CA ASP A 64 -3.51 -6.61 -1.19
C ASP A 64 -3.18 -5.18 -1.67
N ALA A 65 -4.19 -4.40 -2.10
CA ALA A 65 -3.96 -3.13 -2.78
C ALA A 65 -3.30 -2.05 -1.89
N CYS A 66 -3.31 -2.19 -0.57
CA CYS A 66 -2.57 -1.30 0.32
C CYS A 66 -1.04 -1.42 0.14
N PHE A 67 -0.55 -2.52 -0.43
CA PHE A 67 0.87 -2.75 -0.75
C PHE A 67 1.27 -2.12 -2.09
N VAL A 68 1.13 -0.80 -2.20
CA VAL A 68 1.40 -0.02 -3.41
C VAL A 68 2.84 -0.13 -3.94
N GLN A 69 3.78 -0.60 -3.11
CA GLN A 69 5.18 -0.82 -3.50
C GLN A 69 5.36 -1.89 -4.58
N ASP A 70 4.43 -2.85 -4.67
CA ASP A 70 4.57 -3.98 -5.60
C ASP A 70 4.12 -3.62 -7.03
N VAL A 71 3.36 -2.53 -7.17
CA VAL A 71 2.73 -2.14 -8.44
C VAL A 71 3.46 -1.02 -9.17
N ALA A 72 4.31 -0.25 -8.47
CA ALA A 72 5.05 0.85 -9.07
C ALA A 72 6.46 0.99 -8.51
N LEU A 73 7.44 1.11 -9.41
CA LEU A 73 8.79 1.54 -9.07
C LEU A 73 8.98 2.99 -9.53
N VAL A 74 9.15 3.91 -8.58
CA VAL A 74 9.34 5.34 -8.84
C VAL A 74 10.84 5.66 -8.85
N LEU A 75 11.32 6.16 -9.98
CA LEU A 75 12.66 6.69 -10.17
C LEU A 75 12.58 8.21 -10.40
N PRO A 76 13.69 8.96 -10.31
CA PRO A 76 13.64 10.41 -10.39
C PRO A 76 13.01 10.96 -11.68
N GLU A 77 13.22 10.29 -12.82
CA GLU A 77 12.71 10.73 -14.14
C GLU A 77 11.60 9.86 -14.72
N LEU A 78 11.25 8.73 -14.09
CA LEU A 78 10.27 7.79 -14.66
C LEU A 78 9.58 6.94 -13.59
N VAL A 79 8.39 6.44 -13.92
CA VAL A 79 7.66 5.45 -13.13
C VAL A 79 7.48 4.20 -13.96
N LEU A 80 7.87 3.04 -13.40
CA LEU A 80 7.59 1.74 -14.00
C LEU A 80 6.37 1.14 -13.30
N LEU A 81 5.29 0.96 -14.06
CA LEU A 81 4.17 0.16 -13.60
C LEU A 81 4.53 -1.32 -13.76
N ALA A 82 4.47 -2.05 -12.65
CA ALA A 82 4.76 -3.47 -12.64
C ALA A 82 3.61 -4.27 -13.27
N ARG A 83 3.84 -5.57 -13.43
CA ARG A 83 2.77 -6.53 -13.70
C ARG A 83 2.80 -7.58 -12.59
N PRO A 84 1.94 -7.45 -11.55
CA PRO A 84 1.92 -8.39 -10.45
C PRO A 84 1.79 -9.84 -10.92
N ALA A 85 2.60 -10.73 -10.35
CA ALA A 85 2.62 -12.14 -10.71
C ALA A 85 1.32 -12.85 -10.29
N MET A 86 0.75 -12.44 -9.15
CA MET A 86 -0.52 -12.97 -8.66
C MET A 86 -1.68 -12.38 -9.46
N PRO A 87 -2.53 -13.21 -10.12
CA PRO A 87 -3.64 -12.73 -10.93
C PRO A 87 -4.61 -11.83 -10.17
N SER A 88 -4.87 -12.12 -8.89
CA SER A 88 -5.72 -11.31 -8.00
C SER A 88 -5.23 -9.88 -7.85
N ARG A 89 -3.93 -9.64 -8.04
CA ARG A 89 -3.30 -8.33 -7.86
C ARG A 89 -3.14 -7.53 -9.15
N GLN A 90 -3.41 -8.11 -10.32
CA GLN A 90 -3.18 -7.42 -11.60
C GLN A 90 -4.08 -6.20 -11.81
N ALA A 91 -5.28 -6.20 -11.22
CA ALA A 91 -6.21 -5.07 -11.29
C ALA A 91 -5.72 -3.84 -10.49
N GLU A 92 -4.80 -4.01 -9.53
CA GLU A 92 -4.28 -2.91 -8.69
C GLU A 92 -3.58 -1.82 -9.51
N ILE A 93 -3.04 -2.16 -10.68
CA ILE A 93 -2.37 -1.22 -11.59
C ILE A 93 -3.33 -0.15 -12.14
N ALA A 94 -4.62 -0.47 -12.26
CA ALA A 94 -5.64 0.42 -12.80
C ALA A 94 -6.62 0.96 -11.74
N ALA A 95 -6.46 0.55 -10.49
CA ALA A 95 -7.35 0.89 -9.37
C ALA A 95 -6.96 2.22 -8.71
#